data_AF-A0AAD9CUH7-F1
#
_entry.id   AF-A0AAD9CUH7-F1
#
_cell.length_a   1.000
_cell.length_b   1.000
_cell.length_c   1.000
_cell.angle_alpha   90.00
_cell.angle_beta   90.00
_cell.angle_gamma   90.00
#
_symmetry.space_group_name_H-M   'P 1'
#
loop_
_entity.id
_entity.type
_entity.pdbx_description
1 polymer ?
#
loop_
_entity_poly.entity_id
_entity_poly.type
_entity_poly.pdbx_seq_one_letter_code
_entity_poly.pdbx_strand_id
1 'polypeptide(L)'
;MDLATFHPVILFLALVQVVLALVEPPANVTLECHNMHNVLRWDYDQLVPGLRFRVNIGSIGGSPNGIWVDSPTKQADVSFLSDPSNEYIISVTAVIGQNESGSAPPDAIEFSYFKDALSERICSLDLPSVNVTTLHDGKILVRFMHPWLLYKTNKPSSQKKSKRNKDGQISKELPVFRYMVEAVHQVRPSITSEVAYGIDKA
;
A
#
# COMPACT_ATOMS: atom_id res chain seq x y z
N MET A 1 -51.42 11.42 -53.89
CA MET A 1 -50.68 12.23 -52.89
C MET A 1 -49.98 11.24 -52.01
N ASP A 2 -48.69 11.07 -52.29
CA ASP A 2 -47.87 9.93 -51.91
C ASP A 2 -47.59 9.84 -50.41
N LEU A 3 -47.92 8.68 -49.85
CA LEU A 3 -47.60 8.28 -48.48
C LEU A 3 -46.45 7.26 -48.51
N ALA A 4 -45.32 7.57 -49.16
CA ALA A 4 -44.24 6.58 -49.34
C ALA A 4 -42.83 7.14 -49.56
N THR A 5 -42.50 8.35 -49.09
CA THR A 5 -41.21 8.98 -49.48
C THR A 5 -40.41 9.61 -48.34
N PHE A 6 -40.50 9.08 -47.12
CA PHE A 6 -39.70 9.58 -45.98
C PHE A 6 -39.09 8.48 -45.10
N HIS A 7 -38.75 7.31 -45.66
CA HIS A 7 -38.24 6.18 -44.87
C HIS A 7 -36.82 5.63 -45.16
N PRO A 8 -36.01 6.10 -46.14
CA PRO A 8 -34.64 5.58 -46.24
C PRO A 8 -33.59 6.41 -45.50
N VAL A 9 -33.83 7.71 -45.22
CA VAL A 9 -32.80 8.59 -44.62
C VAL A 9 -32.76 8.47 -43.08
N ILE A 10 -33.91 8.24 -42.45
CA ILE A 10 -34.01 8.14 -40.98
C ILE A 10 -33.40 6.81 -40.49
N LEU A 11 -33.46 5.75 -41.29
CA LEU A 11 -32.87 4.45 -40.92
C LEU A 11 -31.33 4.46 -40.96
N PHE A 12 -30.72 5.32 -41.79
CA PHE A 12 -29.26 5.46 -41.87
C PHE A 12 -28.65 6.28 -40.72
N LEU A 13 -29.43 7.13 -40.06
CA LEU A 13 -29.02 7.88 -38.86
C LEU A 13 -29.06 7.04 -37.57
N ALA A 14 -29.61 5.82 -37.61
CA ALA A 14 -29.64 4.91 -36.45
C ALA A 14 -28.34 4.10 -36.28
N LEU A 15 -27.40 4.20 -37.23
CA LEU A 15 -26.04 3.66 -37.13
C LEU A 15 -25.06 4.69 -36.59
N VAL A 16 -25.47 5.50 -35.61
CA VAL A 16 -24.50 6.17 -34.74
C VAL A 16 -23.90 5.08 -33.87
N GLN A 17 -22.79 4.49 -34.34
CA GLN A 17 -21.93 3.69 -33.49
C GLN A 17 -21.43 4.62 -32.39
N VAL A 18 -22.07 4.54 -31.22
CA VAL A 18 -21.52 5.09 -29.99
C VAL A 18 -20.28 4.25 -29.72
N VAL A 19 -19.14 4.71 -30.23
CA VAL A 19 -17.83 4.24 -29.78
C VAL A 19 -17.69 4.78 -28.36
N LEU A 20 -18.19 4.02 -27.39
CA LEU A 20 -17.79 4.22 -26.00
C LEU A 20 -16.28 3.97 -25.98
N ALA A 21 -15.49 5.04 -25.91
CA ALA A 21 -14.07 4.97 -25.65
C ALA A 21 -13.89 4.38 -24.24
N LEU A 22 -13.78 3.05 -24.16
CA LEU A 22 -13.55 2.33 -22.93
C LEU A 22 -12.12 2.65 -22.48
N VAL A 23 -11.98 3.17 -21.26
CA VAL A 23 -10.66 3.39 -20.65
C VAL A 23 -10.11 2.02 -20.25
N GLU A 24 -8.95 1.66 -20.79
CA GLU A 24 -8.31 0.39 -20.44
C GLU A 24 -7.83 0.42 -18.98
N PRO A 25 -7.95 -0.69 -18.23
CA PRO A 25 -7.42 -0.78 -16.88
C PRO A 25 -5.88 -0.82 -16.89
N PRO A 26 -5.21 -0.35 -15.81
CA PRO A 26 -3.77 -0.51 -15.67
C PRO A 26 -3.33 -1.98 -15.72
N ALA A 27 -2.15 -2.22 -16.28
CA ALA A 27 -1.54 -3.55 -16.36
C ALA A 27 -0.43 -3.70 -15.32
N ASN A 28 -0.02 -4.94 -15.03
CA ASN A 28 1.14 -5.28 -14.19
C ASN A 28 1.21 -4.48 -12.88
N VAL A 29 0.08 -4.40 -12.17
CA VAL A 29 0.02 -3.69 -10.90
C VAL A 29 0.80 -4.49 -9.85
N THR A 30 1.86 -3.92 -9.31
CA THR A 30 2.74 -4.56 -8.34
C THR A 30 2.95 -3.69 -7.11
N LEU A 31 2.94 -4.31 -5.94
CA LEU A 31 3.29 -3.66 -4.67
C LEU A 31 4.67 -4.13 -4.18
N GLU A 32 5.59 -3.19 -4.13
CA GLU A 32 6.83 -3.34 -3.36
C GLU A 32 6.60 -2.79 -1.97
N CYS A 33 6.75 -3.64 -0.95
CA CYS A 33 6.64 -3.23 0.44
C CYS A 33 7.78 -3.86 1.25
N HIS A 34 8.61 -2.98 1.81
CA HIS A 34 9.76 -3.37 2.58
C HIS A 34 10.16 -2.21 3.51
N ASN A 35 10.51 -2.50 4.76
CA ASN A 35 10.97 -1.48 5.71
C ASN A 35 9.99 -0.28 5.82
N MET A 36 8.68 -0.56 5.89
CA MET A 36 7.60 0.45 5.94
C MET A 36 7.61 1.43 4.76
N HIS A 37 8.30 1.08 3.68
CA HIS A 37 8.26 1.79 2.41
C HIS A 37 7.48 0.97 1.40
N ASN A 38 6.36 1.54 0.97
CA ASN A 38 5.42 0.88 0.10
C ASN A 38 5.29 1.68 -1.19
N VAL A 39 5.62 1.07 -2.31
CA VAL A 39 5.53 1.68 -3.63
C VAL A 39 4.65 0.79 -4.51
N LEU A 40 3.53 1.35 -4.95
CA LEU A 40 2.65 0.73 -5.93
C LEU A 40 3.12 1.17 -7.32
N ARG A 41 3.30 0.22 -8.24
CA ARG A 41 3.65 0.47 -9.64
C ARG A 41 2.67 -0.20 -10.58
N TRP A 42 2.49 0.37 -11.76
CA TRP A 42 1.66 -0.19 -12.83
C TRP A 42 2.20 0.21 -14.19
N ASP A 43 1.78 -0.53 -15.21
CA ASP A 43 2.02 -0.23 -16.60
C ASP A 43 0.78 0.38 -17.25
N TYR A 44 1.01 1.24 -18.24
CA TYR A 44 -0.01 1.85 -19.07
C TYR A 44 0.62 2.31 -20.39
N ASP A 45 0.10 1.81 -21.51
CA ASP A 45 0.71 1.99 -22.82
C ASP A 45 0.30 3.32 -23.47
N GLN A 46 -0.97 3.71 -23.35
CA GLN A 46 -1.54 4.85 -24.05
C GLN A 46 -1.65 6.08 -23.13
N LEU A 47 -0.65 6.97 -23.19
CA LEU A 47 -0.69 8.23 -22.44
C LEU A 47 -1.41 9.31 -23.25
N VAL A 48 -2.68 9.55 -22.91
CA VAL A 48 -3.51 10.59 -23.55
C VAL A 48 -3.70 11.81 -22.65
N PRO A 49 -3.94 13.02 -23.21
CA PRO A 49 -4.24 14.20 -22.41
C PRO A 49 -5.43 13.98 -21.47
N GLY A 50 -5.28 14.39 -20.21
CA GLY A 50 -6.32 14.24 -19.19
C GLY A 50 -6.37 12.86 -18.51
N LEU A 51 -5.49 11.92 -18.89
CA LEU A 51 -5.32 10.65 -18.19
C LEU A 51 -4.79 10.88 -16.77
N ARG A 52 -5.46 10.27 -15.80
CA ARG A 52 -5.07 10.20 -14.40
C ARG A 52 -5.27 8.79 -13.88
N PHE A 53 -4.59 8.47 -12.80
CA PHE A 53 -4.78 7.21 -12.08
C PHE A 53 -5.34 7.51 -10.69
N ARG A 54 -6.31 6.70 -10.26
CA ARG A 54 -6.83 6.70 -8.91
C ARG A 54 -6.39 5.42 -8.22
N VAL A 55 -5.56 5.54 -7.19
CA VAL A 55 -5.24 4.44 -6.27
C VAL A 55 -6.37 4.36 -5.26
N ASN A 56 -7.19 3.33 -5.35
CA ASN A 56 -8.28 3.07 -4.44
C ASN A 56 -7.75 2.33 -3.22
N ILE A 57 -8.06 2.81 -2.02
CA ILE A 57 -7.64 2.23 -0.76
C ILE A 57 -8.89 1.86 0.03
N GLY A 58 -9.07 0.56 0.24
CA GLY A 58 -10.18 0.02 1.00
C GLY A 58 -9.83 -0.26 2.46
N SER A 59 -10.87 -0.23 3.30
CA SER A 59 -11.00 -1.06 4.50
C SER A 59 -12.30 -1.85 4.35
N ILE A 60 -12.39 -3.06 4.91
CA ILE A 60 -13.64 -3.84 4.89
C ILE A 60 -14.79 -2.96 5.44
N GLY A 61 -15.78 -2.62 4.58
CA GLY A 61 -16.96 -1.83 4.94
C GLY A 61 -16.85 -0.30 4.90
N GLY A 62 -15.74 0.27 4.41
CA GLY A 62 -15.54 1.73 4.28
C GLY A 62 -15.68 2.27 2.85
N SER A 63 -16.00 3.57 2.69
CA SER A 63 -15.87 4.24 1.38
C SER A 63 -14.38 4.32 1.01
N PRO A 64 -13.98 3.92 -0.21
CA PRO A 64 -12.58 3.93 -0.59
C PRO A 64 -12.05 5.38 -0.60
N ASN A 65 -11.01 5.65 0.20
CA ASN A 65 -10.23 6.86 0.04
C ASN A 65 -9.30 6.66 -1.17
N GLY A 66 -9.19 7.67 -2.03
CA GLY A 66 -8.43 7.58 -3.27
C GLY A 66 -7.24 8.53 -3.31
N ILE A 67 -6.08 8.06 -3.75
CA ILE A 67 -4.96 8.94 -4.13
C ILE A 67 -4.99 9.13 -5.64
N TRP A 68 -4.91 10.39 -6.07
CA TRP A 68 -4.79 10.74 -7.48
C TRP A 68 -3.33 10.86 -7.88
N VAL A 69 -2.98 10.25 -9.00
CA VAL A 69 -1.66 10.32 -9.63
C VAL A 69 -1.82 10.83 -11.05
N ASP A 70 -1.16 11.94 -11.35
CA ASP A 70 -1.15 12.54 -12.69
C ASP A 70 -0.22 11.76 -13.64
N SER A 71 -0.71 11.46 -14.84
CA SER A 71 0.11 10.99 -15.97
C SER A 71 1.24 11.99 -16.27
N PRO A 72 2.47 11.56 -16.63
CA PRO A 72 2.87 10.20 -17.02
C PRO A 72 3.33 9.31 -15.86
N THR A 73 3.15 9.74 -14.60
CA THR A 73 3.61 8.97 -13.44
C THR A 73 2.78 7.69 -13.30
N LYS A 74 3.46 6.53 -13.21
CA LYS A 74 2.82 5.20 -13.09
C LYS A 74 3.16 4.49 -11.78
N GLN A 75 3.37 5.29 -10.74
CA GLN A 75 3.68 4.80 -9.41
C GLN A 75 3.11 5.72 -8.33
N ALA A 76 2.87 5.16 -7.14
CA ALA A 76 2.42 5.90 -5.97
C ALA A 76 3.18 5.44 -4.72
N ASP A 77 3.65 6.38 -3.92
CA ASP A 77 4.13 6.09 -2.57
C ASP A 77 2.91 5.96 -1.63
N VAL A 78 2.69 4.75 -1.14
CA VAL A 78 1.62 4.40 -0.21
C VAL A 78 2.18 3.99 1.16
N SER A 79 3.36 4.51 1.52
CA SER A 79 4.05 4.20 2.79
C SER A 79 3.29 4.63 4.04
N PHE A 80 2.24 5.44 3.92
CA PHE A 80 1.36 5.74 5.06
C PHE A 80 0.49 4.51 5.44
N LEU A 81 0.34 3.53 4.54
CA LEU A 81 -0.28 2.22 4.78
C LEU A 81 0.72 1.23 5.40
N SER A 82 1.27 1.57 6.56
CA SER A 82 2.36 0.80 7.18
C SER A 82 2.07 0.35 8.60
N ASP A 83 0.84 0.50 9.09
CA ASP A 83 0.48 0.07 10.44
C ASP A 83 0.48 -1.47 10.50
N PRO A 84 1.29 -2.11 11.36
CA PRO A 84 1.34 -3.55 11.49
C PRO A 84 0.10 -4.14 12.15
N SER A 85 -0.84 -3.33 12.62
CA SER A 85 -2.10 -3.81 13.18
C SER A 85 -3.22 -3.90 12.14
N ASN A 86 -2.97 -3.45 10.92
CA ASN A 86 -3.97 -3.35 9.86
C ASN A 86 -3.66 -4.29 8.68
N GLU A 87 -4.73 -4.64 7.99
CA GLU A 87 -4.70 -5.24 6.66
C GLU A 87 -5.23 -4.21 5.67
N TYR A 88 -4.61 -4.13 4.49
CA TYR A 88 -4.88 -3.10 3.50
C TYR A 88 -5.27 -3.73 2.18
N ILE A 89 -6.26 -3.15 1.51
CA ILE A 89 -6.72 -3.56 0.18
C ILE A 89 -6.50 -2.38 -0.77
N ILE A 90 -5.73 -2.58 -1.84
CA ILE A 90 -5.42 -1.52 -2.80
C ILE A 90 -5.63 -1.95 -4.25
N SER A 91 -6.11 -1.03 -5.08
CA SER A 91 -6.22 -1.21 -6.54
C SER A 91 -6.00 0.11 -7.25
N VAL A 92 -5.82 0.07 -8.57
CA VAL A 92 -5.63 1.25 -9.42
C VAL A 92 -6.67 1.30 -10.52
N THR A 93 -7.25 2.47 -10.75
CA THR A 93 -8.18 2.74 -11.85
C THR A 93 -7.60 3.83 -12.74
N ALA A 94 -7.68 3.68 -14.06
CA ALA A 94 -7.38 4.74 -15.01
C ALA A 94 -8.63 5.59 -15.26
N VAL A 95 -8.46 6.91 -15.34
CA VAL A 95 -9.56 7.88 -15.46
C VAL A 95 -9.22 8.92 -16.52
N ILE A 96 -10.15 9.13 -17.45
CA ILE A 96 -10.07 10.16 -18.49
C ILE A 96 -11.38 10.96 -18.47
N GLY A 97 -11.31 12.19 -17.96
CA GLY A 97 -12.50 13.03 -17.78
C GLY A 97 -13.49 12.40 -16.79
N GLN A 98 -14.64 11.95 -17.29
CA GLN A 98 -15.67 11.25 -16.50
C GLN A 98 -15.67 9.73 -16.71
N ASN A 99 -14.83 9.23 -17.62
CA ASN A 99 -14.76 7.82 -17.92
C ASN A 99 -13.69 7.15 -17.05
N GLU A 100 -14.03 5.99 -16.49
CA GLU A 100 -13.15 5.20 -15.64
C GLU A 100 -12.98 3.80 -16.23
N SER A 101 -11.81 3.22 -16.04
CA SER A 101 -11.56 1.80 -16.32
C SER A 101 -12.12 0.91 -15.21
N GLY A 102 -12.04 -0.42 -15.38
CA GLY A 102 -12.07 -1.33 -14.25
C GLY A 102 -10.89 -1.11 -13.29
N SER A 103 -11.00 -1.62 -12.07
CA SER A 103 -9.89 -1.66 -11.11
C SER A 103 -8.87 -2.73 -11.50
N ALA A 104 -7.59 -2.43 -11.26
CA ALA A 104 -6.49 -3.35 -11.47
C ALA A 104 -5.63 -3.50 -10.18
N PRO A 105 -5.26 -4.72 -9.77
CA PRO A 105 -5.81 -5.98 -10.29
C PRO A 105 -7.31 -6.12 -9.95
N PRO A 106 -8.07 -6.98 -10.64
CA PRO A 106 -9.52 -7.16 -10.39
C PRO A 106 -9.85 -7.52 -8.94
N ASP A 107 -9.04 -8.38 -8.32
CA ASP A 107 -9.22 -8.84 -6.95
C ASP A 107 -8.54 -7.94 -5.92
N ALA A 108 -8.00 -6.79 -6.35
CA ALA A 108 -7.14 -5.92 -5.57
C ALA A 108 -5.87 -6.62 -5.02
N ILE A 109 -4.98 -5.84 -4.40
CA ILE A 109 -3.82 -6.35 -3.67
C ILE A 109 -4.14 -6.22 -2.19
N GLU A 110 -4.21 -7.36 -1.50
CA GLU A 110 -4.31 -7.41 -0.05
C GLU A 110 -2.92 -7.56 0.56
N PHE A 111 -2.56 -6.66 1.48
CA PHE A 111 -1.25 -6.73 2.14
C PHE A 111 -1.28 -6.30 3.61
N SER A 112 -0.32 -6.82 4.38
CA SER A 112 -0.13 -6.45 5.78
C SER A 112 1.34 -6.55 6.20
N TYR A 113 1.69 -5.83 7.27
CA TYR A 113 2.95 -6.03 8.01
C TYR A 113 2.78 -7.00 9.19
N PHE A 114 1.56 -7.48 9.45
CA PHE A 114 1.30 -8.48 10.46
C PHE A 114 1.58 -9.87 9.91
N LYS A 115 2.52 -10.60 10.53
CA LYS A 115 2.94 -11.93 10.05
C LYS A 115 1.82 -12.99 10.05
N ASP A 116 0.81 -12.82 10.90
CA ASP A 116 -0.29 -13.78 11.06
C ASP A 116 -1.59 -13.27 10.38
N ALA A 117 -1.50 -12.23 9.53
CA ALA A 117 -2.62 -11.75 8.72
C ALA A 117 -3.04 -12.79 7.67
N LEU A 118 -4.29 -12.69 7.22
CA LEU A 118 -4.82 -13.55 6.15
C LEU A 118 -4.47 -13.03 4.75
N SER A 119 -3.92 -11.82 4.66
CA SER A 119 -3.58 -11.19 3.39
C SER A 119 -2.57 -12.02 2.59
N GLU A 120 -2.76 -12.09 1.26
CA GLU A 120 -1.86 -12.85 0.37
C GLU A 120 -0.42 -12.32 0.38
N ARG A 121 -0.25 -11.00 0.62
CA ARG A 121 1.06 -10.34 0.63
C ARG A 121 1.45 -9.90 2.05
N ILE A 122 2.40 -10.61 2.64
CA ILE A 122 3.04 -10.18 3.89
C ILE A 122 4.29 -9.34 3.57
N CYS A 123 4.31 -8.09 4.03
CA CYS A 123 5.42 -7.16 3.87
C CYS A 123 6.53 -7.42 4.89
N SER A 124 7.79 -7.26 4.47
CA SER A 124 8.95 -7.58 5.30
C SER A 124 9.59 -6.35 5.93
N LEU A 125 10.20 -6.57 7.08
CA LEU A 125 11.03 -5.60 7.80
C LEU A 125 12.37 -6.26 8.09
N ASP A 126 13.44 -5.54 7.84
CA ASP A 126 14.76 -5.97 8.26
C ASP A 126 14.90 -5.83 9.76
N LEU A 127 15.68 -6.73 10.36
CA LEU A 127 16.07 -6.60 11.75
C LEU A 127 17.05 -5.42 11.87
N PRO A 128 16.80 -4.46 12.77
CA PRO A 128 17.74 -3.37 13.04
C PRO A 128 19.09 -3.92 13.53
N SER A 129 20.18 -3.19 13.27
CA SER A 129 21.51 -3.59 13.73
C SER A 129 21.52 -3.91 15.23
N VAL A 130 22.04 -5.09 15.55
CA VAL A 130 22.04 -5.64 16.91
C VAL A 130 23.41 -5.47 17.54
N ASN A 131 23.45 -4.81 18.70
CA ASN A 131 24.62 -4.72 19.55
C ASN A 131 24.54 -5.82 20.62
N VAL A 132 25.53 -6.70 20.61
CA VAL A 132 25.67 -7.79 21.58
C VAL A 132 26.86 -7.49 22.48
N THR A 133 26.63 -7.38 23.79
CA THR A 133 27.70 -7.19 24.76
C THR A 133 27.62 -8.25 25.85
N THR A 134 28.76 -8.86 26.15
CA THR A 134 28.91 -9.75 27.31
C THR A 134 28.97 -8.90 28.58
N LEU A 135 28.09 -9.18 29.53
CA LEU A 135 28.13 -8.59 30.86
C LEU A 135 28.86 -9.53 31.82
N HIS A 136 29.20 -9.02 33.00
CA HIS A 136 29.62 -9.86 34.12
C HIS A 136 28.51 -10.88 34.46
N ASP A 137 28.90 -11.99 35.08
CA ASP A 137 28.03 -13.12 35.45
C ASP A 137 27.50 -13.95 34.26
N GLY A 138 28.19 -13.94 33.12
CA GLY A 138 27.83 -14.78 31.96
C GLY A 138 26.54 -14.35 31.26
N LYS A 139 26.04 -13.13 31.55
CA LYS A 139 24.85 -12.57 30.89
C LYS A 139 25.23 -11.95 29.55
N ILE A 140 24.33 -12.09 28.57
CA ILE A 140 24.46 -11.44 27.27
C ILE A 140 23.39 -10.36 27.19
N LEU A 141 23.81 -9.13 26.90
CA LEU A 141 22.92 -8.01 26.64
C LEU A 141 22.80 -7.80 25.14
N VAL A 142 21.57 -7.89 24.64
CA VAL A 142 21.21 -7.67 23.25
C VAL A 142 20.43 -6.36 23.17
N ARG A 143 20.91 -5.40 22.36
CA ARG A 143 20.27 -4.09 22.18
C ARG A 143 20.16 -3.76 20.71
N PHE A 144 19.00 -3.27 20.30
CA PHE A 144 18.75 -2.79 18.94
C PHE A 144 17.68 -1.71 18.99
N MET A 145 17.59 -0.90 17.93
CA MET A 145 16.58 0.15 17.82
C MET A 145 15.21 -0.45 17.49
N HIS A 146 14.14 0.12 18.01
CA HIS A 146 12.78 -0.31 17.66
C HIS A 146 12.52 -0.11 16.14
N PRO A 147 12.09 -1.13 15.38
CA PRO A 147 11.91 -1.05 13.91
C PRO A 147 11.02 0.11 13.47
N TRP A 148 9.92 0.37 14.18
CA TRP A 148 9.04 1.52 13.89
C TRP A 148 9.76 2.87 13.97
N LEU A 149 10.66 3.05 14.94
CA LEU A 149 11.44 4.27 15.08
C LEU A 149 12.50 4.39 13.98
N LEU A 150 13.09 3.26 13.55
CA LEU A 150 14.07 3.22 12.48
C LEU A 150 13.45 3.58 11.12
N TYR A 151 12.33 2.95 10.76
CA TYR A 151 11.81 2.97 9.39
C TYR A 151 10.70 4.00 9.14
N LYS A 152 9.88 4.32 10.14
CA LYS A 152 8.74 5.25 9.95
C LYS A 152 9.14 6.70 10.20
N THR A 153 9.92 6.96 11.25
CA THR A 153 10.21 8.32 11.72
C THR A 153 11.31 9.01 10.93
N ASN A 154 12.22 8.27 10.29
CA ASN A 154 13.40 8.83 9.60
C ASN A 154 13.18 9.20 8.13
N LYS A 155 11.94 9.24 7.64
CA LYS A 155 11.67 9.65 6.25
C LYS A 155 11.68 11.18 6.14
N PRO A 156 12.52 11.79 5.27
CA PRO A 156 12.44 13.21 4.99
C PRO A 156 11.09 13.49 4.31
N SER A 157 10.20 14.19 5.02
CA SER A 157 8.91 14.60 4.48
C SER A 157 9.11 15.74 3.46
N SER A 158 9.25 15.39 2.19
CA SER A 158 9.10 16.33 1.08
C SER A 158 7.63 16.65 0.83
N GLN A 159 6.90 17.13 1.84
CA GLN A 159 5.56 17.69 1.64
C GLN A 159 5.41 18.97 2.45
N LYS A 160 5.14 20.05 1.72
CA LYS A 160 4.87 21.41 2.21
C LYS A 160 3.89 21.37 3.37
N LYS A 161 4.20 22.11 4.44
CA LYS A 161 3.32 22.41 5.57
C LYS A 161 2.00 23.01 5.06
N SER A 162 1.00 22.16 4.83
CA SER A 162 -0.40 22.58 4.72
C SER A 162 -1.07 22.44 6.09
N LYS A 163 -1.98 23.38 6.36
CA LYS A 163 -2.57 23.66 7.68
C LYS A 163 -3.26 22.43 8.28
N ARG A 164 -2.76 22.04 9.46
CA ARG A 164 -3.44 21.51 10.65
C ARG A 164 -4.96 21.30 10.50
N ASN A 165 -5.38 20.06 10.26
CA ASN A 165 -6.65 19.54 10.78
C ASN A 165 -6.35 18.57 11.92
N LYS A 166 -7.00 18.82 13.05
CA LYS A 166 -7.01 17.96 14.23
C LYS A 166 -7.96 16.80 13.92
N ASP A 167 -7.44 15.69 13.40
CA ASP A 167 -8.01 14.36 13.57
C ASP A 167 -6.96 13.35 13.11
N GLY A 168 -6.66 12.38 13.97
CA GLY A 168 -5.46 11.56 13.87
C GLY A 168 -4.62 11.71 15.13
N GLN A 169 -5.22 11.37 16.26
CA GLN A 169 -4.47 11.05 17.47
C GLN A 169 -3.63 9.80 17.15
N ILE A 170 -2.44 10.02 16.59
CA ILE A 170 -1.38 9.02 16.57
C ILE A 170 -1.19 8.65 18.03
N SER A 171 -1.62 7.46 18.43
CA SER A 171 -1.36 6.93 19.75
C SER A 171 0.13 7.13 20.05
N LYS A 172 0.46 7.69 21.21
CA LYS A 172 1.84 7.86 21.70
C LYS A 172 2.54 6.52 21.97
N GLU A 173 1.97 5.42 21.51
CA GLU A 173 2.36 4.06 21.85
C GLU A 173 2.93 3.40 20.61
N LEU A 174 4.12 2.82 20.74
CA LEU A 174 4.77 2.11 19.64
C LEU A 174 4.03 0.78 19.41
N PRO A 175 3.86 0.36 18.16
CA PRO A 175 3.28 -0.94 17.88
C PRO A 175 4.16 -2.05 18.46
N VAL A 176 3.53 -3.12 18.93
CA VAL A 176 4.21 -4.24 19.58
C VAL A 176 4.90 -5.11 18.53
N PHE A 177 6.19 -5.36 18.74
CA PHE A 177 6.97 -6.35 17.99
C PHE A 177 7.37 -7.48 18.92
N ARG A 178 7.17 -8.73 18.47
CA ARG A 178 7.63 -9.92 19.19
C ARG A 178 8.92 -10.42 18.57
N TYR A 179 9.91 -10.69 19.41
CA TYR A 179 11.22 -11.17 18.99
C TYR A 179 11.50 -12.53 19.62
N MET A 180 12.12 -13.40 18.83
CA MET A 180 12.67 -14.66 19.30
C MET A 180 14.18 -14.56 19.24
N VAL A 181 14.84 -14.79 20.37
CA VAL A 181 16.30 -14.83 20.45
C VAL A 181 16.72 -16.28 20.55
N GLU A 182 17.49 -16.73 19.56
CA GLU A 182 18.06 -18.08 19.53
C GLU A 182 19.59 -17.99 19.70
N ALA A 183 20.08 -18.57 20.78
CA ALA A 183 21.51 -18.71 21.00
C ALA A 183 22.02 -20.01 20.36
N VAL A 184 22.60 -19.91 19.17
CA VAL A 184 23.16 -21.06 18.46
C VAL A 184 24.60 -21.29 18.92
N HIS A 185 24.80 -22.20 19.87
CA HIS A 185 26.12 -22.78 20.15
C HIS A 185 26.38 -23.97 19.21
N GLN A 186 27.60 -24.11 18.71
CA GLN A 186 27.99 -25.29 17.91
C GLN A 186 28.04 -26.61 18.72
N VAL A 187 27.68 -26.63 20.01
CA VAL A 187 27.71 -27.84 20.86
C VAL A 187 26.59 -27.83 21.94
N ARG A 188 25.36 -28.23 21.58
CA ARG A 188 24.17 -28.58 22.42
C ARG A 188 23.30 -27.43 23.03
N PRO A 189 22.06 -27.77 23.45
CA PRO A 189 20.80 -27.46 22.78
C PRO A 189 20.32 -26.01 22.97
N SER A 190 19.58 -25.53 21.97
CA SER A 190 18.96 -24.20 21.86
C SER A 190 18.09 -23.84 23.07
N ILE A 191 18.43 -22.75 23.75
CA ILE A 191 17.55 -22.08 24.70
C ILE A 191 16.72 -21.08 23.90
N THR A 192 15.41 -21.35 23.75
CA THR A 192 14.46 -20.42 23.16
C THR A 192 13.84 -19.58 24.28
N SER A 193 14.08 -18.27 24.26
CA SER A 193 13.43 -17.32 25.17
C SER A 193 12.56 -16.37 24.34
N GLU A 194 11.26 -16.34 24.59
CA GLU A 194 10.34 -15.33 24.06
C GLU A 194 10.40 -14.11 24.97
N VAL A 195 10.83 -12.96 24.44
CA VAL A 195 10.86 -11.70 25.18
C VAL A 195 9.94 -10.70 24.48
N ALA A 196 8.80 -10.44 25.11
CA ALA A 196 7.95 -9.32 24.73
C ALA A 196 8.54 -8.04 25.30
N TYR A 197 9.08 -7.17 24.46
CA TYR A 197 9.50 -5.83 24.87
C TYR A 197 8.31 -4.87 24.75
N GLY A 198 7.64 -4.61 25.87
CA GLY A 198 6.87 -3.38 26.07
C GLY A 198 7.82 -2.30 26.57
N ILE A 199 7.83 -1.12 25.95
CA ILE A 199 8.60 0.00 26.50
C ILE A 199 7.83 0.53 27.72
N ASP A 200 8.29 0.16 28.92
CA ASP A 200 7.97 0.91 30.12
C ASP A 200 8.55 2.32 29.98
N LYS A 201 7.68 3.32 30.09
CA LYS A 201 8.03 4.74 30.01
C LYS A 201 9.03 5.09 31.13
N ALA A 202 10.15 5.72 30.76
CA ALA A 202 10.92 6.57 31.66
C ALA A 202 10.25 7.95 31.80
#